data_AF-A0A349SE22-F1
#
_entry.id   AF-A0A349SE22-F1
#
_cell.length_a   1.000
_cell.length_b   1.000
_cell.length_c   1.000
_cell.angle_alpha   90.00
_cell.angle_beta   90.00
_cell.angle_gamma   90.00
#
_symmetry.space_group_name_H-M   'P 1'
#
loop_
_entity.id
_entity.type
_entity.pdbx_description
1 polymer ?
#
loop_
_entity_poly.entity_id
_entity_poly.type
_entity_poly.pdbx_seq_one_letter_code
_entity_poly.pdbx_strand_id
1 'polypeptide(L)' 'GFFDQLDFEPGEDPTHAIVPEDIAVAVKMVLSARPETVFDEINLSPLKKVVRRKHRA' A
#
# COMPACT_ATOMS: atom_id res chain seq x y z
N GLY A 1 -5.41 14.24 0.83
CA GLY A 1 -5.11 12.80 0.76
C GLY A 1 -6.26 12.04 0.13
N PHE A 2 -6.01 10.82 -0.36
CA PHE A 2 -7.03 9.95 -0.97
C PHE A 2 -8.24 9.71 -0.03
N PHE A 3 -7.98 9.55 1.28
CA PHE A 3 -9.02 9.25 2.27
C PHE A 3 -9.76 10.49 2.82
N ASP A 4 -9.38 11.71 2.46
CA ASP A 4 -9.91 12.92 3.09
C ASP A 4 -11.43 13.08 2.87
N GLN A 5 -11.93 12.65 1.71
CA GLN A 5 -13.35 12.73 1.34
C GLN A 5 -14.15 11.47 1.72
N LEU A 6 -13.47 10.41 2.18
CA LEU A 6 -14.09 9.13 2.53
C LEU A 6 -14.47 9.10 4.01
N ASP A 7 -15.50 8.32 4.36
CA ASP A 7 -15.94 8.10 5.75
C ASP A 7 -15.18 6.96 6.45
N PHE A 8 -14.16 6.42 5.79
CA PHE A 8 -13.26 5.42 6.33
C PHE A 8 -11.82 5.71 5.91
N GLU A 9 -10.89 5.11 6.64
CA GLU A 9 -9.45 5.17 6.37
C GLU A 9 -8.74 3.97 7.03
N PRO A 10 -7.46 3.71 6.72
CA PRO A 10 -6.66 2.76 7.48
C PRO A 10 -6.61 3.13 8.97
N GLY A 11 -6.38 2.14 9.84
CA GLY A 11 -6.09 2.44 11.24
C GLY A 11 -4.80 3.28 11.39
N GLU A 12 -4.60 3.90 12.54
CA GLU A 12 -3.50 4.86 12.76
C GLU A 12 -2.10 4.22 12.79
N ASP A 13 -2.03 2.91 13.06
CA ASP A 13 -0.76 2.18 13.04
C ASP A 13 -0.21 2.08 11.61
N PRO A 14 1.09 2.38 11.38
CA PRO A 14 1.72 2.28 10.06
C PRO A 14 1.58 0.90 9.40
N THR A 15 1.41 -0.17 10.19
CA THR A 15 1.23 -1.54 9.68
C THR A 15 -0.13 -1.79 9.03
N HIS A 16 -1.06 -0.84 9.12
CA HIS A 16 -2.43 -0.99 8.65
C HIS A 16 -2.66 -0.63 7.19
N ALA A 17 -1.71 0.03 6.55
CA ALA A 17 -1.75 0.37 5.14
C ALA A 17 -0.39 0.11 4.49
N ILE A 18 -0.42 -0.10 3.17
CA ILE A 18 0.74 0.21 2.35
C ILE A 18 0.65 1.68 1.96
N VAL A 19 1.81 2.32 1.82
CA VAL A 19 1.94 3.71 1.36
C VAL A 19 2.51 3.75 -0.06
N PRO A 20 2.38 4.87 -0.80
CA PRO A 20 2.91 4.98 -2.16
C PRO A 20 4.41 4.63 -2.28
N GLU A 21 5.17 4.91 -1.24
CA GLU A 21 6.60 4.61 -1.16
C GLU A 21 6.87 3.10 -1.22
N ASP A 22 6.00 2.26 -0.64
CA ASP A 22 6.13 0.81 -0.70
C ASP A 22 6.00 0.30 -2.15
N ILE A 23 5.07 0.89 -2.91
CA ILE A 23 4.89 0.58 -4.34
C ILE A 23 6.11 1.03 -5.15
N ALA A 24 6.64 2.22 -4.87
CA ALA A 24 7.82 2.74 -5.56
C ALA A 24 9.03 1.82 -5.39
N VAL A 25 9.23 1.25 -4.18
CA VAL A 25 10.28 0.27 -3.91
C VAL A 25 10.07 -1.01 -4.73
N ALA A 26 8.86 -1.56 -4.79
CA ALA A 26 8.56 -2.76 -5.58
C ALA A 26 8.78 -2.53 -7.08
N VAL A 27 8.34 -1.38 -7.61
CA VAL A 27 8.58 -1.01 -9.02
C VAL A 27 10.07 -0.89 -9.30
N LYS A 28 10.83 -0.22 -8.41
CA LYS A 28 12.30 -0.13 -8.56
C LYS A 28 12.96 -1.50 -8.59
N MET A 29 12.50 -2.45 -7.76
CA MET A 29 12.99 -3.82 -7.77
C MET A 29 12.79 -4.48 -9.14
N VAL A 30 11.58 -4.37 -9.71
CA VAL A 30 11.27 -4.93 -11.05
C VAL A 30 12.15 -4.29 -12.13
N LEU A 31 12.27 -2.97 -12.12
CA LEU A 31 13.09 -2.23 -13.09
C LEU A 31 14.60 -2.53 -12.97
N SER A 32 15.06 -2.94 -11.79
CA SER A 32 16.47 -3.27 -11.54
C SER A 32 16.81 -4.74 -11.81
N ALA A 33 15.82 -5.57 -12.16
CA ALA A 33 16.04 -6.97 -12.44
C ALA A 33 16.82 -7.17 -13.75
N ARG A 34 17.50 -8.31 -13.86
CA ARG A 34 18.14 -8.69 -15.12
C ARG A 34 17.08 -8.87 -16.23
N PRO A 35 17.39 -8.59 -17.51
CA PRO A 35 16.42 -8.62 -18.60
C PRO A 35 15.72 -9.97 -18.82
N GLU A 36 16.32 -11.07 -18.37
CA GLU A 36 15.79 -12.42 -18.52
C GLU A 36 14.86 -12.84 -17.37
N THR A 37 14.63 -11.95 -16.39
CA THR A 37 13.68 -12.20 -15.31
C THR A 37 12.28 -11.74 -15.72
N VAL A 38 11.33 -12.68 -15.68
CA VAL A 38 9.91 -12.42 -15.88
C VAL A 38 9.21 -12.39 -14.53
N PHE A 39 8.50 -11.30 -14.25
CA PHE A 39 7.62 -11.19 -13.09
C PHE A 39 6.17 -11.28 -13.58
N ASP A 40 5.44 -12.30 -13.16
CA ASP A 40 4.03 -12.46 -13.54
C ASP A 40 3.11 -11.63 -12.63
N GLU A 41 3.33 -11.69 -11.31
CA GLU A 41 2.53 -10.97 -10.33
C GLU A 41 3.36 -10.65 -9.06
N ILE A 42 3.12 -9.47 -8.47
CA ILE A 42 3.67 -9.08 -7.17
C ILE A 42 2.52 -8.69 -6.26
N ASN A 43 2.34 -9.43 -5.18
CA ASN A 43 1.34 -9.15 -4.16
C ASN A 43 1.94 -8.36 -3.00
N LEU A 44 1.36 -7.21 -2.71
CA LEU A 44 1.71 -6.37 -1.56
C LEU A 44 0.47 -6.21 -0.68
N SER A 45 0.67 -6.31 0.63
CA SER A 45 -0.41 -6.17 1.60
C SER A 45 0.11 -5.50 2.87
N PRO A 46 -0.72 -4.72 3.57
CA PRO A 46 -0.36 -4.26 4.91
C PRO A 46 -0.14 -5.47 5.83
N LEU A 47 0.79 -5.36 6.77
CA LEU A 47 1.08 -6.42 7.74
C LEU A 47 -0.17 -6.80 8.55
N LYS A 48 -1.01 -5.83 8.87
CA LYS A 48 -2.28 -6.06 9.54
C LYS A 48 -3.37 -5.19 8.93
N LYS A 49 -4.24 -5.75 8.10
CA LYS A 49 -5.32 -4.97 7.49
C LYS A 49 -6.34 -4.51 8.55
N VAL A 50 -6.36 -3.20 8.83
CA VAL A 50 -7.34 -2.57 9.72
C VAL A 50 -7.90 -1.33 9.06
N VAL A 51 -9.23 -1.23 9.04
CA VAL A 51 -9.97 -0.08 8.52
C VAL A 51 -10.80 0.51 9.66
N ARG A 52 -10.72 1.82 9.85
CA ARG A 52 -11.51 2.58 10.82
C ARG A 52 -12.54 3.44 10.10
N ARG A 53 -13.70 3.64 10.72
CA ARG A 53 -14.68 4.65 10.32
C ARG A 53 -14.30 6.00 10.93
N LYS A 54 -14.51 7.08 10.19
CA LYS A 54 -14.37 8.45 10.70
C LYS A 54 -15.67 8.81 11.43
N HIS A 55 -15.57 9.26 12.68
CA HIS A 55 -16.72 9.88 13.33
C HIS A 55 -16.95 11.25 12.69
N ARG A 56 -18.09 11.44 12.02
CA ARG A 56 -18.58 12.78 11.69
C ARG A 56 -19.33 13.30 12.92
N ALA A 57 -18.83 14.39 13.49
CA ALA A 57 -19.52 15.15 14.53
C ALA A 57 -20.76 15.85 13.96
#